data_AF-A0A1F4E390-F1
#
_entry.id   AF-A0A1F4E390-F1
#
_cell.length_a   1.000
_cell.length_b   1.000
_cell.length_c   1.000
_cell.angle_alpha   90.00
_cell.angle_beta   90.00
_cell.angle_gamma   90.00
#
_symmetry.space_group_name_H-M   'P 1'
#
loop_
_entity.id
_entity.type
_entity.pdbx_description
1 polymer ?
#
loop_
_entity_poly.entity_id
_entity_poly.type
_entity_poly.pdbx_seq_one_letter_code
_entity_poly.pdbx_strand_id
1 'polypeptide(L)'
;MHVEPIPYTRIDCLNRAPGQRCGRLRGEENAKNKMGKLAERLGDVKRSGVYRIEITEALEEAVALNSFALARVPLDGASAGALSRLCAEVLSLRANVLLFTGFEALLRGAPGALQPLLSALDAAAAERRAAGLHFFAAFLDPAGMLPLGPLYNWRRKAPHGIS
;
A
#
# COMPACT_ATOMS: atom_id res chain seq x y z
N MET A 1 -19.59 34.10 -27.45
CA MET A 1 -19.01 32.80 -27.05
C MET A 1 -19.54 32.51 -25.66
N HIS A 2 -20.57 31.67 -25.60
CA HIS A 2 -21.31 31.33 -24.39
C HIS A 2 -21.20 29.82 -24.22
N VAL A 3 -20.73 29.37 -23.07
CA VAL A 3 -20.56 27.97 -22.70
C VAL A 3 -21.91 27.48 -22.17
N GLU A 4 -22.50 26.47 -22.82
CA GLU A 4 -23.67 25.77 -22.30
C GLU A 4 -23.28 24.38 -21.76
N PRO A 5 -23.80 23.97 -20.59
CA PRO A 5 -23.51 22.68 -19.96
C PRO A 5 -24.46 21.57 -20.43
N ILE A 6 -23.95 20.35 -20.62
CA ILE A 6 -24.76 19.16 -20.91
C ILE A 6 -24.95 18.34 -19.62
N PRO A 7 -26.19 17.95 -19.26
CA PRO A 7 -26.54 17.34 -17.98
C PRO A 7 -26.30 15.82 -17.91
N TYR A 8 -26.09 15.36 -16.67
CA TYR A 8 -26.01 13.97 -16.25
C TYR A 8 -27.28 13.18 -16.61
N THR A 9 -27.12 12.07 -17.33
CA THR A 9 -28.17 11.09 -17.58
C THR A 9 -28.50 10.32 -16.31
N ARG A 10 -29.64 10.67 -15.72
CA ARG A 10 -30.36 9.91 -14.69
C ARG A 10 -31.10 8.78 -15.41
N ILE A 11 -30.66 7.53 -15.24
CA ILE A 11 -31.39 6.36 -15.77
C ILE A 11 -32.62 6.12 -14.90
N ASP A 12 -33.79 6.32 -15.52
CA ASP A 12 -35.12 5.92 -15.06
C ASP A 12 -35.16 4.44 -14.62
N CYS A 13 -35.53 4.22 -13.36
CA CYS A 13 -35.94 2.91 -12.84
C CYS A 13 -37.46 2.90 -12.72
N LEU A 14 -38.19 2.81 -13.83
CA LEU A 14 -39.65 2.70 -13.83
C LEU A 14 -40.11 1.61 -14.79
N ASN A 15 -39.89 0.36 -14.38
CA ASN A 15 -40.73 -0.80 -14.74
C ASN A 15 -40.17 -2.04 -14.01
N ARG A 16 -40.79 -2.43 -12.88
CA ARG A 16 -40.35 -3.60 -12.12
C ARG A 16 -41.53 -4.53 -11.82
N ALA A 17 -41.45 -5.75 -12.35
CA ALA A 17 -42.31 -6.87 -11.99
C ALA A 17 -41.96 -7.41 -10.58
N PRO A 18 -42.94 -7.95 -9.82
CA PRO A 18 -42.68 -8.57 -8.53
C PRO A 18 -42.01 -9.92 -8.74
N GLY A 19 -40.74 -10.07 -8.33
CA GLY A 19 -40.07 -11.38 -8.30
C GLY A 19 -38.56 -11.41 -8.55
N GLN A 20 -37.95 -10.34 -9.07
CA GLN A 20 -36.49 -10.33 -9.23
C GLN A 20 -35.80 -9.75 -8.01
N ARG A 21 -35.18 -10.64 -7.21
CA ARG A 21 -34.14 -10.28 -6.22
C ARG A 21 -33.17 -9.32 -6.91
N CYS A 22 -33.13 -8.10 -6.39
CA CYS A 22 -32.08 -7.14 -6.70
C CYS A 22 -30.75 -7.85 -6.48
N GLY A 23 -29.95 -8.01 -7.53
CA GLY A 23 -28.56 -8.41 -7.42
C GLY A 23 -27.83 -7.37 -6.59
N ARG A 24 -27.84 -7.57 -5.27
CA ARG A 24 -27.18 -6.75 -4.28
C ARG A 24 -25.70 -6.68 -4.67
N LEU A 25 -25.22 -5.46 -4.86
CA LEU A 25 -23.86 -5.01 -5.09
C LEU A 25 -22.82 -5.96 -4.47
N ARG A 26 -22.41 -7.00 -5.20
CA ARG A 26 -21.43 -8.01 -4.74
C ARG A 26 -19.98 -7.51 -4.83
N GLY A 27 -19.78 -6.30 -5.35
CA GLY A 27 -18.47 -5.66 -5.50
C GLY A 27 -17.99 -4.94 -4.23
N GLU A 28 -18.85 -4.18 -3.56
CA GLU A 28 -18.47 -3.36 -2.39
C GLU A 28 -18.17 -4.18 -1.13
N GLU A 29 -18.92 -5.26 -0.89
CA GLU A 29 -18.72 -6.12 0.29
C GLU A 29 -17.38 -6.89 0.22
N ASN A 30 -16.91 -7.19 -1.00
CA ASN A 30 -15.63 -7.88 -1.21
C ASN A 30 -14.45 -6.93 -1.02
N ALA A 31 -14.58 -5.65 -1.40
CA ALA A 31 -13.57 -4.63 -1.12
C ALA A 31 -13.44 -4.40 0.40
N LYS A 32 -14.56 -4.21 1.11
CA LYS A 32 -14.57 -4.08 2.59
C LYS A 32 -13.95 -5.29 3.31
N ASN A 33 -14.30 -6.52 2.90
CA ASN A 33 -13.73 -7.74 3.50
C ASN A 33 -12.25 -7.96 3.16
N LYS A 34 -11.76 -7.40 2.05
CA LYS A 34 -10.35 -7.45 1.66
C LYS A 34 -9.51 -6.40 2.40
N MET A 35 -10.06 -5.21 2.65
CA MET A 35 -9.40 -4.16 3.44
C MET A 35 -9.29 -4.54 4.92
N GLY A 36 -10.29 -5.21 5.48
CA GLY A 36 -10.21 -5.80 6.82
C GLY A 36 -9.03 -6.78 6.98
N LYS A 37 -8.66 -7.52 5.93
CA LYS A 37 -7.50 -8.43 5.96
C LYS A 37 -6.15 -7.72 5.91
N LEU A 38 -6.06 -6.57 5.24
CA LEU A 38 -4.83 -5.77 5.27
C LEU A 38 -4.66 -5.15 6.66
N ALA A 39 -5.74 -4.59 7.21
CA ALA A 39 -5.75 -4.05 8.56
C ALA A 39 -5.40 -5.13 9.61
N GLU A 40 -5.98 -6.33 9.51
CA GLU A 40 -5.64 -7.47 10.38
C GLU A 40 -4.16 -7.88 10.26
N ARG A 41 -3.60 -7.86 9.03
CA ARG A 41 -2.18 -8.17 8.83
C ARG A 41 -1.26 -7.11 9.39
N LEU A 42 -1.63 -5.83 9.30
CA LEU A 42 -0.89 -4.74 9.95
C LEU A 42 -1.00 -4.85 11.48
N GLY A 43 -2.12 -5.36 12.00
CA GLY A 43 -2.31 -5.66 13.42
C GLY A 43 -1.55 -6.88 13.94
N ASP A 44 -0.85 -7.65 13.08
CA ASP A 44 -0.11 -8.84 13.50
C ASP A 44 1.40 -8.53 13.64
N VAL A 45 1.89 -8.46 14.88
CA VAL A 45 3.32 -8.23 15.19
C VAL A 45 4.22 -9.27 14.51
N LYS A 46 3.73 -10.52 14.32
CA LYS A 46 4.49 -11.58 13.65
C LYS A 46 4.63 -11.36 12.14
N ARG A 47 3.94 -10.38 11.59
CA ARG A 47 4.03 -9.96 10.19
C ARG A 47 4.75 -8.63 10.03
N SER A 48 5.35 -8.09 11.09
CA SER A 48 6.27 -6.96 10.97
C SER A 48 7.41 -7.32 10.03
N GLY A 49 7.72 -6.43 9.08
CA GLY A 49 8.68 -6.71 8.02
C GLY A 49 8.66 -5.69 6.89
N VAL A 50 9.47 -5.98 5.87
CA VAL A 50 9.64 -5.14 4.68
C VAL A 50 8.90 -5.74 3.49
N TYR A 51 8.12 -4.93 2.80
CA TYR A 51 7.21 -5.38 1.76
C TYR A 51 7.14 -4.41 0.58
N ARG A 52 6.69 -4.91 -0.57
CA ARG A 52 6.28 -4.06 -1.70
C ARG A 52 4.77 -3.85 -1.73
N ILE A 53 4.35 -2.69 -2.19
CA ILE A 53 2.96 -2.34 -2.50
C ILE A 53 2.89 -1.71 -3.89
N GLU A 54 1.75 -1.88 -4.57
CA GLU A 54 1.53 -1.29 -5.90
C GLU A 54 0.67 -0.01 -5.83
N ILE A 55 -0.12 0.16 -4.76
CA ILE A 55 -1.07 1.28 -4.58
C ILE A 55 -0.99 1.76 -3.12
N THR A 56 -0.95 3.06 -2.89
CA THR A 56 -0.82 3.67 -1.55
C THR A 56 -2.15 3.80 -0.81
N GLU A 57 -3.26 4.05 -1.51
CA GLU A 57 -4.59 4.28 -0.93
C GLU A 57 -5.01 3.16 0.04
N ALA A 58 -4.83 1.91 -0.38
CA ALA A 58 -5.17 0.75 0.45
C ALA A 58 -4.31 0.67 1.73
N LEU A 59 -3.04 1.06 1.66
CA LEU A 59 -2.17 1.09 2.84
C LEU A 59 -2.62 2.19 3.81
N GLU A 60 -2.92 3.38 3.30
CA GLU A 60 -3.34 4.53 4.09
C GLU A 60 -4.65 4.26 4.82
N GLU A 61 -5.62 3.65 4.15
CA GLU A 61 -6.86 3.24 4.80
C GLU A 61 -6.62 2.18 5.89
N ALA A 62 -5.77 1.19 5.65
CA ALA A 62 -5.49 0.15 6.64
C ALA A 62 -4.69 0.66 7.85
N VAL A 63 -3.82 1.66 7.64
CA VAL A 63 -3.17 2.42 8.71
C VAL A 63 -4.21 3.18 9.54
N ALA A 64 -5.11 3.90 8.87
CA ALA A 64 -6.15 4.69 9.54
C ALA A 64 -7.07 3.80 10.38
N LEU A 65 -7.45 2.62 9.88
CA LEU A 65 -8.26 1.64 10.61
C LEU A 65 -7.58 1.11 11.87
N ASN A 66 -6.24 0.99 11.89
CA ASN A 66 -5.48 0.54 13.06
C ASN A 66 -4.97 1.69 13.94
N SER A 67 -5.29 2.95 13.61
CA SER A 67 -4.74 4.14 14.27
C SER A 67 -3.20 4.14 14.33
N PHE A 68 -2.56 3.60 13.29
CA PHE A 68 -1.10 3.53 13.21
C PHE A 68 -0.49 4.83 12.70
N ALA A 69 0.71 5.14 13.19
CA ALA A 69 1.49 6.26 12.65
C ALA A 69 2.14 5.84 11.33
N LEU A 70 1.79 6.52 10.24
CA LEU A 70 2.40 6.38 8.92
C LEU A 70 3.35 7.54 8.65
N ALA A 71 4.59 7.23 8.30
CA ALA A 71 5.54 8.21 7.78
C ALA A 71 5.84 7.91 6.31
N ARG A 72 5.77 8.96 5.47
CA ARG A 72 6.16 8.89 4.06
C ARG A 72 7.59 9.36 3.91
N VAL A 73 8.38 8.61 3.17
CA VAL A 73 9.82 8.81 3.00
C VAL A 73 10.12 8.86 1.50
N PRO A 74 10.16 10.07 0.91
CA PRO A 74 10.56 10.21 -0.48
C PRO A 74 12.06 9.95 -0.62
N LEU A 75 12.42 9.09 -1.57
CA LEU A 75 13.80 8.78 -1.96
C LEU A 75 14.20 9.45 -3.29
N ASP A 76 13.35 10.33 -3.80
CA ASP A 76 13.60 11.06 -5.06
C ASP A 76 14.85 11.95 -4.91
N GLY A 77 15.82 11.77 -5.81
CA GLY A 77 17.09 12.50 -5.78
C GLY A 77 18.06 12.13 -4.64
N ALA A 78 17.75 11.12 -3.82
CA ALA A 78 18.68 10.67 -2.79
C ALA A 78 19.96 10.09 -3.43
N SER A 79 21.13 10.51 -2.94
CA SER A 79 22.40 9.87 -3.28
C SER A 79 22.72 8.77 -2.28
N ALA A 80 23.63 7.84 -2.63
CA ALA A 80 24.04 6.76 -1.72
C ALA A 80 24.53 7.27 -0.35
N GLY A 81 25.19 8.43 -0.30
CA GLY A 81 25.63 9.05 0.96
C GLY A 81 24.50 9.71 1.75
N ALA A 82 23.46 10.22 1.08
CA ALA A 82 22.25 10.72 1.74
C ALA A 82 21.41 9.56 2.31
N LEU A 83 21.48 8.38 1.69
CA LEU A 83 20.71 7.21 2.07
C LEU A 83 21.04 6.74 3.50
N SER A 84 22.31 6.74 3.91
CA SER A 84 22.71 6.36 5.27
C SER A 84 22.17 7.30 6.35
N ARG A 85 22.13 8.62 6.09
CA ARG A 85 21.53 9.60 7.01
C ARG A 85 20.02 9.41 7.09
N LEU A 86 19.40 9.22 5.93
CA LEU A 86 17.96 9.00 5.81
C LEU A 86 17.55 7.68 6.50
N CYS A 87 18.37 6.63 6.44
CA CYS A 87 18.17 5.43 7.26
C CYS A 87 18.10 5.75 8.76
N ALA A 88 19.07 6.49 9.29
CA ALA A 88 19.12 6.82 10.71
C ALA A 88 17.90 7.66 11.15
N GLU A 89 17.52 8.64 10.32
CA GLU A 89 16.34 9.47 10.56
C GLU A 89 15.06 8.62 10.57
N VAL A 90 14.89 7.75 9.56
CA VAL A 90 13.72 6.89 9.43
C VAL A 90 13.62 5.86 10.56
N LEU A 91 14.74 5.30 11.01
CA LEU A 91 14.77 4.39 12.15
C LEU A 91 14.43 5.10 13.48
N SER A 92 14.76 6.39 13.58
CA SER A 92 14.39 7.22 14.73
C SER A 92 12.90 7.62 14.73
N LEU A 93 12.17 7.43 13.62
CA LEU A 93 10.75 7.69 13.57
C LEU A 93 10.00 6.68 14.45
N ARG A 94 9.12 7.20 15.31
CA ARG A 94 8.16 6.39 16.08
C ARG A 94 6.95 5.94 15.25
N ALA A 95 7.10 5.89 13.93
CA ALA A 95 6.08 5.40 13.03
C ALA A 95 5.96 3.87 13.13
N ASN A 96 4.74 3.36 13.01
CA ASN A 96 4.45 1.92 12.88
C ASN A 96 4.59 1.48 11.43
N VAL A 97 4.29 2.38 10.49
CA VAL A 97 4.34 2.12 9.05
C VAL A 97 5.21 3.16 8.37
N LEU A 98 6.15 2.70 7.54
CA LEU A 98 7.00 3.53 6.70
C LEU A 98 6.64 3.28 5.25
N LEU A 99 6.37 4.33 4.49
CA LEU A 99 6.08 4.26 3.05
C LEU A 99 7.18 4.96 2.26
N PHE A 100 7.95 4.19 1.51
CA PHE A 100 9.02 4.68 0.63
C PHE A 100 8.51 4.87 -0.80
N THR A 101 8.83 6.01 -1.40
CA THR A 101 8.47 6.38 -2.78
C THR A 101 9.68 6.95 -3.54
N GLY A 102 9.67 6.95 -4.87
CA GLY A 102 10.70 7.65 -5.66
C GLY A 102 12.08 6.97 -5.69
N PHE A 103 12.15 5.67 -5.37
CA PHE A 103 13.42 4.93 -5.34
C PHE A 103 13.89 4.47 -6.74
N GLU A 104 13.06 4.66 -7.77
CA GLU A 104 13.30 4.25 -9.16
C GLU A 104 14.55 4.91 -9.74
N ALA A 105 14.73 6.21 -9.47
CA ALA A 105 15.89 6.96 -9.94
C ALA A 105 17.19 6.41 -9.33
N LEU A 106 17.16 6.03 -8.05
CA LEU A 106 18.30 5.46 -7.34
C LEU A 106 18.66 4.07 -7.88
N LEU A 107 17.66 3.21 -8.13
CA LEU A 107 17.90 1.88 -8.71
C LEU A 107 18.48 1.94 -10.11
N ARG A 108 18.07 2.92 -10.94
CA ARG A 108 18.63 3.11 -12.29
C ARG A 108 20.10 3.54 -12.25
N GLY A 109 20.47 4.40 -11.32
CA GLY A 109 21.85 4.88 -11.18
C GLY A 109 22.78 3.88 -10.50
N ALA A 110 22.28 3.09 -9.56
CA ALA A 110 23.04 2.13 -8.79
C ALA A 110 22.17 0.93 -8.37
N PRO A 111 22.13 -0.16 -9.17
CA PRO A 111 21.37 -1.36 -8.87
C PRO A 111 22.02 -2.11 -7.69
N GLY A 112 21.64 -1.72 -6.47
CA GLY A 112 22.25 -2.20 -5.23
C GLY A 112 22.31 -1.13 -4.13
N ALA A 113 22.12 0.15 -4.46
CA ALA A 113 22.15 1.23 -3.48
C ALA A 113 21.07 1.09 -2.38
N LEU A 114 19.96 0.38 -2.64
CA LEU A 114 18.93 0.10 -1.64
C LEU A 114 19.25 -1.06 -0.70
N GLN A 115 20.20 -1.94 -1.02
CA GLN A 115 20.47 -3.13 -0.19
C GLN A 115 20.80 -2.80 1.28
N PRO A 116 21.66 -1.81 1.57
CA PRO A 116 21.92 -1.41 2.94
C PRO A 116 20.68 -0.91 3.68
N LEU A 117 19.79 -0.18 3.01
CA LEU A 117 18.52 0.26 3.59
C LEU A 117 17.58 -0.91 3.85
N LEU A 118 17.43 -1.83 2.90
CA LEU A 118 16.59 -3.02 3.08
C LEU A 118 17.08 -3.88 4.25
N SER A 119 18.40 -4.09 4.36
CA SER A 119 19.01 -4.82 5.47
C SER A 119 18.78 -4.11 6.81
N ALA A 120 18.91 -2.79 6.87
CA ALA A 120 18.66 -2.01 8.07
C ALA A 120 17.18 -2.04 8.50
N LEU A 121 16.25 -1.97 7.54
CA LEU A 121 14.81 -2.07 7.81
C LEU A 121 14.41 -3.47 8.29
N ASP A 122 15.03 -4.52 7.75
CA ASP A 122 14.78 -5.89 8.20
C ASP A 122 15.26 -6.11 9.64
N ALA A 123 16.47 -5.63 9.96
CA ALA A 123 16.98 -5.64 11.33
C ALA A 123 16.07 -4.86 12.29
N ALA A 124 15.64 -3.65 11.91
CA ALA A 124 14.72 -2.85 12.71
C ALA A 124 13.35 -3.52 12.90
N ALA A 125 12.85 -4.21 11.87
CA ALA A 125 11.62 -4.98 11.96
C ALA A 125 11.76 -6.14 12.95
N ALA A 126 12.89 -6.86 12.91
CA ALA A 126 13.19 -7.96 13.84
C ALA A 126 13.31 -7.46 15.28
N GLU A 127 14.01 -6.35 15.51
CA GLU A 127 14.14 -5.71 16.83
C GLU A 127 12.79 -5.28 17.39
N ARG A 128 11.98 -4.58 16.59
CA ARG A 128 10.65 -4.15 17.02
C ARG A 128 9.71 -5.31 17.27
N ARG A 129 9.77 -6.35 16.43
CA ARG A 129 9.04 -7.61 16.65
C ARG A 129 9.43 -8.29 17.96
N ALA A 130 10.72 -8.34 18.28
CA ALA A 130 11.20 -8.90 19.55
C ALA A 130 10.69 -8.08 20.76
N ALA A 131 10.54 -6.77 20.59
CA ALA A 131 9.94 -5.88 21.58
C ALA A 131 8.40 -5.89 21.61
N GLY A 132 7.74 -6.69 20.77
CA GLY A 132 6.27 -6.75 20.68
C GLY A 132 5.62 -5.55 19.97
N LEU A 133 6.42 -4.75 19.25
CA LEU A 133 5.98 -3.54 18.55
C LEU A 133 5.69 -3.82 17.07
N HIS A 134 4.68 -3.13 16.54
CA HIS A 134 4.32 -3.18 15.12
C HIS A 134 5.28 -2.34 14.27
N PHE A 135 5.86 -2.94 13.24
CA PHE A 135 6.71 -2.25 12.28
C PHE A 135 6.56 -2.80 10.87
N PHE A 136 6.14 -1.94 9.95
CA PHE A 136 5.94 -2.30 8.55
C PHE A 136 6.63 -1.28 7.66
N ALA A 137 7.58 -1.73 6.85
CA ALA A 137 8.16 -0.92 5.78
C ALA A 137 7.56 -1.33 4.45
N ALA A 138 6.98 -0.38 3.72
CA ALA A 138 6.36 -0.59 2.43
C ALA A 138 7.05 0.27 1.35
N PHE A 139 7.41 -0.35 0.23
CA PHE A 139 7.94 0.34 -0.94
C PHE A 139 6.86 0.41 -2.02
N LEU A 140 6.57 1.61 -2.52
CA LEU A 140 5.68 1.81 -3.66
C LEU A 140 6.38 1.38 -4.94
N ASP A 141 6.15 0.13 -5.35
CA ASP A 141 6.81 -0.52 -6.48
C ASP A 141 5.77 -1.05 -7.49
N PRO A 142 5.08 -0.17 -8.24
CA PRO A 142 4.12 -0.60 -9.25
C PRO A 142 4.77 -1.40 -10.39
N ALA A 143 6.08 -1.21 -10.60
CA ALA A 143 6.85 -1.90 -11.63
C ALA A 143 7.41 -3.26 -11.18
N GLY A 144 7.38 -3.58 -9.89
CA GLY A 144 7.90 -4.84 -9.34
C GLY A 144 9.41 -4.98 -9.45
N MET A 145 10.17 -3.87 -9.36
CA MET A 145 11.62 -3.85 -9.48
C MET A 145 12.34 -4.43 -8.26
N LEU A 146 11.69 -4.45 -7.08
CA LEU A 146 12.29 -4.97 -5.87
C LEU A 146 12.00 -6.46 -5.69
N PRO A 147 13.01 -7.27 -5.27
CA PRO A 147 12.83 -8.69 -4.96
C PRO A 147 12.13 -8.91 -3.60
N LEU A 148 11.18 -8.03 -3.24
CA LEU A 148 10.42 -8.08 -2.00
C LEU A 148 9.08 -8.78 -2.19
N GLY A 149 8.63 -9.49 -1.15
CA GLY A 149 7.29 -10.06 -1.12
C GLY A 149 6.20 -8.97 -1.11
N PRO A 150 5.06 -9.17 -1.78
CA PRO A 150 3.96 -8.21 -1.71
C PRO A 150 3.37 -8.18 -0.30
N LEU A 151 3.16 -6.98 0.25
CA LEU A 151 2.43 -6.81 1.52
C LEU A 151 1.03 -7.38 1.36
N TYR A 152 0.43 -7.12 0.21
CA TYR A 152 -0.87 -7.64 -0.19
C TYR A 152 -0.93 -7.82 -1.71
N ASN A 153 -1.48 -8.95 -2.16
CA ASN A 153 -1.73 -9.20 -3.59
C ASN A 153 -3.13 -8.67 -3.94
N TRP A 154 -3.24 -7.42 -4.37
CA TRP A 154 -4.51 -6.90 -4.92
C TRP A 154 -4.90 -7.66 -6.20
N ARG A 155 -3.91 -8.16 -6.94
CA ARG A 155 -4.05 -8.80 -8.25
C ARG A 155 -4.67 -10.21 -8.26
N ARG A 156 -5.01 -10.81 -7.11
CA ARG A 156 -5.80 -12.05 -7.10
C ARG A 156 -7.30 -11.76 -7.18
N LYS A 157 -7.78 -11.87 -8.42
CA LYS A 157 -9.15 -11.76 -8.96
C LYS A 157 -9.49 -10.40 -9.59
N ALA A 158 -8.93 -10.15 -10.78
CA ALA A 158 -9.85 -9.84 -11.87
C ALA A 158 -10.78 -11.07 -12.03
N PRO A 159 -12.12 -10.92 -12.10
CA PRO A 159 -12.94 -12.03 -12.56
C PRO A 159 -12.37 -12.44 -13.92
N HIS A 160 -11.99 -13.70 -14.06
CA HIS A 160 -11.74 -14.29 -15.37
C HIS A 160 -13.02 -14.11 -16.18
N GLY A 161 -13.05 -13.04 -16.97
CA GLY A 161 -14.04 -12.80 -17.98
C GLY A 161 -13.54 -13.42 -19.28
N ILE A 162 -14.26 -14.47 -19.69
CA ILE A 162 -14.60 -14.79 -21.07
C ILE A 162 -13.46 -15.33 -21.96
N SER A 163 -13.49 -16.65 -22.14
CA SER A 163 -13.58 -17.25 -23.48
C SER A 163 -14.48 -18.48 -23.39
#